data_AF-A0A1I3LJZ1-F1
#
_entry.id   AF-A0A1I3LJZ1-F1
#
_cell.length_a   1.000
_cell.length_b   1.000
_cell.length_c   1.000
_cell.angle_alpha   90.00
_cell.angle_beta   90.00
_cell.angle_gamma   90.00
#
_symmetry.space_group_name_H-M   'P 1'
#
loop_
_entity.id
_entity.type
_entity.pdbx_description
1 polymer ?
#
loop_
_entity_poly.entity_id
_entity_poly.type
_entity_poly.pdbx_seq_one_letter_code
_entity_poly.pdbx_strand_id
1 'polypeptide(L)'
;MIVCENENPNELLKMYLREDKRNLLEITHKLFWNSLFIDTYKLIGFNKCKSSTKDFSYYRVNECIDHFLVELGKKYKLKTTMQKTASGTEYSLSLCHLNEEYFSDSIIIHIGIAAIELRMLPGLFIENYFLEDFEKMEQLISDVCNELYENGKLSELLYEHMRIDQSDLGLTPKTVEIAQNSIRAIYNGKAKSFCDLKQKYLYSVLYFRGKKIQILHKEFLEMPEEVMKELKEL
;
A
#
# COMPACT_ATOMS: atom_id res chain seq x y z
N MET A 1 38.17 -11.64 -14.74
CA MET A 1 37.05 -11.19 -15.60
C MET A 1 36.16 -12.41 -15.78
N ILE A 2 35.19 -12.57 -14.89
CA ILE A 2 34.27 -13.71 -14.93
C ILE A 2 33.22 -13.36 -15.97
N VAL A 3 33.31 -14.00 -17.14
CA VAL A 3 32.27 -13.98 -18.15
C VAL A 3 31.20 -14.93 -17.65
N CYS A 4 30.07 -14.41 -17.17
CA CYS A 4 28.90 -15.25 -16.90
C CYS A 4 28.36 -15.75 -18.25
N GLU A 5 28.69 -17.00 -18.57
CA GLU A 5 28.23 -17.70 -19.76
C GLU A 5 26.72 -17.99 -19.65
N ASN A 6 25.97 -17.56 -20.67
CA ASN A 6 24.67 -18.12 -21.08
C ASN A 6 23.56 -18.20 -20.02
N GLU A 7 23.18 -17.07 -19.41
CA GLU A 7 21.84 -16.99 -18.84
C GLU A 7 20.81 -16.95 -19.97
N ASN A 8 19.89 -17.92 -19.99
CA ASN A 8 18.76 -17.95 -20.93
C ASN A 8 18.01 -16.61 -20.83
N PRO A 9 17.87 -15.82 -21.92
CA PRO A 9 17.21 -14.52 -21.88
C PRO A 9 15.82 -14.53 -21.26
N ASN A 10 15.11 -15.66 -21.33
CA ASN A 10 13.81 -15.85 -20.70
C ASN A 10 13.90 -16.03 -19.18
N GLU A 11 14.95 -16.67 -18.66
CA GLU A 11 15.16 -16.81 -17.21
C GLU A 11 15.56 -15.46 -16.60
N LEU A 12 16.44 -14.71 -17.26
CA LEU A 12 16.81 -13.37 -16.83
C LEU A 12 15.60 -12.42 -16.85
N LEU A 13 14.76 -12.48 -17.88
CA LEU A 13 13.51 -11.73 -17.93
C LEU A 13 12.58 -12.10 -16.77
N LYS A 14 12.38 -13.39 -16.47
CA LYS A 14 11.53 -13.81 -15.34
C LYS A 14 12.01 -13.22 -14.02
N MET A 15 13.34 -13.19 -13.79
CA MET A 15 13.90 -12.56 -12.60
C MET A 15 13.56 -11.07 -12.52
N TYR A 16 13.73 -10.33 -13.61
CA TYR A 16 13.39 -8.91 -13.64
C TYR A 16 11.88 -8.65 -13.50
N LEU A 17 11.03 -9.46 -14.11
CA LEU A 17 9.57 -9.33 -13.98
C LEU A 17 9.12 -9.59 -12.54
N ARG A 18 9.71 -10.59 -11.85
CA ARG A 18 9.44 -10.84 -10.42
C ARG A 18 9.85 -9.65 -9.55
N GLU A 19 11.02 -9.09 -9.80
CA GLU A 19 11.52 -7.92 -9.06
C GLU A 19 10.64 -6.69 -9.29
N ASP A 20 10.30 -6.40 -10.55
CA ASP A 20 9.42 -5.29 -10.90
C ASP A 20 8.02 -5.46 -10.28
N LYS A 21 7.48 -6.69 -10.29
CA LYS A 21 6.19 -7.04 -9.68
C LYS A 21 6.22 -6.77 -8.17
N ARG A 22 7.22 -7.30 -7.46
CA ARG A 22 7.38 -7.07 -6.01
C ARG A 22 7.41 -5.58 -5.69
N ASN A 23 8.25 -4.82 -6.40
CA ASN A 23 8.37 -3.37 -6.18
C ASN A 23 7.05 -2.64 -6.46
N LEU A 24 6.31 -3.07 -7.48
CA LEU A 24 5.05 -2.45 -7.83
C LEU A 24 3.96 -2.72 -6.77
N LEU A 25 3.90 -3.93 -6.24
CA LEU A 25 3.00 -4.29 -5.13
C LEU A 25 3.32 -3.47 -3.88
N GLU A 26 4.60 -3.35 -3.50
CA GLU A 26 5.03 -2.54 -2.35
C GLU A 26 4.61 -1.06 -2.48
N ILE A 27 4.83 -0.47 -3.67
CA ILE A 27 4.41 0.91 -3.95
C ILE A 27 2.88 1.05 -3.87
N THR A 28 2.15 0.07 -4.40
CA THR A 28 0.68 0.06 -4.41
C THR A 28 0.14 0.03 -2.97
N HIS A 29 0.65 -0.87 -2.12
CA HIS A 29 0.28 -0.89 -0.70
C HIS A 29 0.61 0.41 0.01
N LYS A 30 1.82 0.94 -0.20
CA LYS A 30 2.23 2.19 0.45
C LYS A 30 1.31 3.36 0.07
N LEU A 31 0.93 3.48 -1.20
CA LEU A 31 0.02 4.53 -1.67
C LEU A 31 -1.39 4.33 -1.12
N PHE A 32 -1.88 3.10 -1.14
CA PHE A 32 -3.19 2.75 -0.59
C PHE A 32 -3.30 3.11 0.89
N TRP A 33 -2.37 2.61 1.72
CA TRP A 33 -2.36 2.86 3.16
C TRP A 33 -2.24 4.35 3.48
N ASN A 34 -1.36 5.06 2.78
CA ASN A 34 -1.22 6.51 2.96
C ASN A 34 -2.52 7.25 2.59
N SER A 35 -3.16 6.91 1.47
CA SER A 35 -4.40 7.59 1.05
C SER A 35 -5.53 7.31 2.03
N LEU A 36 -5.80 6.02 2.29
CA LEU A 36 -6.84 5.57 3.20
C LEU A 36 -6.71 6.28 4.54
N PHE A 37 -5.51 6.25 5.12
CA PHE A 37 -5.29 6.86 6.41
C PHE A 37 -5.44 8.38 6.37
N ILE A 38 -4.81 9.07 5.40
CA ILE A 38 -4.91 10.54 5.28
C ILE A 38 -6.38 10.97 5.14
N ASP A 39 -7.16 10.23 4.37
CA ASP A 39 -8.57 10.51 4.16
C ASP A 39 -9.38 10.28 5.44
N THR A 40 -9.17 9.16 6.13
CA THR A 40 -9.81 8.87 7.42
C THR A 40 -9.41 9.89 8.50
N TYR A 41 -8.12 10.21 8.61
CA TYR A 41 -7.60 11.15 9.59
C TYR A 41 -8.12 12.58 9.37
N LYS A 42 -8.22 13.03 8.12
CA LYS A 42 -8.85 14.31 7.77
C LYS A 42 -10.33 14.35 8.11
N LEU A 43 -11.06 13.25 7.90
CA LEU A 43 -12.50 13.14 8.20
C LEU A 43 -12.79 13.24 9.70
N ILE A 44 -11.92 12.66 10.53
CA ILE A 44 -12.03 12.77 11.99
C ILE A 44 -12.01 14.24 12.41
N GLY A 45 -11.21 15.06 11.71
CA GLY A 45 -11.06 16.47 11.98
C GLY A 45 -10.46 16.69 13.37
N PHE A 46 -9.47 17.55 13.48
CA PHE A 46 -8.77 17.86 14.74
C PHE A 46 -9.68 18.36 15.90
N ASN A 47 -11.02 18.41 15.73
CA ASN A 47 -11.98 19.07 16.60
C ASN A 47 -13.18 18.23 17.08
N LYS A 48 -13.36 16.94 16.68
CA LYS A 48 -14.57 16.19 17.07
C LYS A 48 -14.41 15.20 18.23
N CYS A 49 -13.23 14.62 18.42
CA CYS A 49 -12.99 13.82 19.61
C CYS A 49 -12.62 14.74 20.78
N LYS A 50 -13.51 14.83 21.77
CA LYS A 50 -13.14 15.41 23.06
C LYS A 50 -12.02 14.57 23.63
N SER A 51 -10.86 15.17 23.88
CA SER A 51 -9.87 14.55 24.76
C SER A 51 -10.55 14.28 26.09
N SER A 52 -10.38 13.06 26.60
CA SER A 52 -10.81 12.75 27.95
C SER A 52 -9.99 13.63 28.90
N THR A 53 -10.65 14.30 29.84
CA THR A 53 -9.95 15.01 30.93
C THR A 53 -9.47 14.06 32.03
N LYS A 54 -9.66 12.75 31.84
CA LYS A 54 -9.20 11.72 32.79
C LYS A 54 -7.75 11.39 32.51
N ASP A 55 -6.95 11.45 33.55
CA ASP A 55 -5.59 10.96 33.55
C ASP A 55 -5.62 9.42 33.44
N PHE A 56 -5.10 8.89 32.34
CA PHE A 56 -5.07 7.46 32.06
C PHE A 56 -3.68 6.91 32.32
N SER A 57 -3.58 5.87 33.16
CA SER A 57 -2.32 5.17 33.39
C SER A 57 -2.02 4.16 32.27
N TYR A 58 -0.74 3.87 32.06
CA TYR A 58 -0.27 2.82 31.15
C TYR A 58 -1.07 1.51 31.28
N TYR A 59 -1.24 1.02 32.51
CA TYR A 59 -1.95 -0.23 32.77
C TYR A 59 -3.41 -0.16 32.34
N ARG A 60 -4.07 0.97 32.63
CA ARG A 60 -5.47 1.17 32.26
C ARG A 60 -5.66 1.21 30.75
N VAL A 61 -4.77 1.90 30.04
CA VAL A 61 -4.79 1.96 28.57
C VAL A 61 -4.57 0.58 27.96
N ASN A 62 -3.65 -0.22 28.48
CA ASN A 62 -3.44 -1.59 28.00
C ASN A 62 -4.68 -2.47 28.17
N GLU A 63 -5.36 -2.42 29.32
CA GLU A 63 -6.61 -3.16 29.53
C GLU A 63 -7.71 -2.75 28.55
N CYS A 64 -7.86 -1.45 28.32
CA CYS A 64 -8.86 -0.91 27.39
C CYS A 64 -8.56 -1.35 25.95
N ILE A 65 -7.31 -1.20 25.51
CA ILE A 65 -6.90 -1.58 24.15
C ILE A 65 -7.03 -3.08 23.93
N ASP A 66 -6.66 -3.92 24.90
CA ASP A 66 -6.82 -5.36 24.77
C ASP A 66 -8.28 -5.74 24.52
N HIS A 67 -9.21 -5.19 25.31
CA HIS A 67 -10.64 -5.40 25.12
C HIS A 67 -11.13 -4.86 23.76
N PHE A 68 -10.76 -3.63 23.40
CA PHE A 68 -11.10 -3.00 22.13
C PHE A 68 -10.66 -3.87 20.94
N LEU A 69 -9.42 -4.33 20.93
CA LEU A 69 -8.85 -5.13 19.85
C LEU A 69 -9.48 -6.52 19.75
N VAL A 70 -9.88 -7.12 20.87
CA VAL A 70 -10.63 -8.38 20.86
C VAL A 70 -11.99 -8.20 20.20
N GLU A 71 -12.72 -7.14 20.54
CA GLU A 71 -14.03 -6.85 19.93
C GLU A 71 -13.91 -6.50 18.44
N LEU A 72 -12.91 -5.68 18.09
CA LEU A 72 -12.61 -5.34 16.70
C LEU A 72 -12.23 -6.59 15.88
N GLY A 73 -11.41 -7.47 16.46
CA GLY A 73 -11.03 -8.74 15.88
C GLY A 73 -12.23 -9.65 15.61
N LYS A 74 -13.22 -9.70 16.53
CA LYS A 74 -14.48 -10.44 16.29
C LYS A 74 -15.30 -9.82 15.17
N LYS A 75 -15.40 -8.48 15.11
CA LYS A 75 -16.20 -7.78 14.10
C LYS A 75 -15.68 -8.00 12.69
N TYR A 76 -14.38 -7.81 12.46
CA TYR A 76 -13.79 -7.84 11.11
C TYR A 76 -12.94 -9.08 10.82
N LYS A 77 -12.91 -10.06 11.73
CA LYS A 77 -12.08 -11.28 11.64
C LYS A 77 -10.58 -10.96 11.53
N LEU A 78 -10.11 -10.02 12.34
CA LEU A 78 -8.70 -9.64 12.41
C LEU A 78 -7.94 -10.55 13.36
N LYS A 79 -6.66 -10.79 13.05
CA LYS A 79 -5.74 -11.45 13.97
C LYS A 79 -4.96 -10.41 14.74
N THR A 80 -5.05 -10.43 16.06
CA THR A 80 -4.27 -9.56 16.94
C THR A 80 -3.19 -10.38 17.64
N THR A 81 -1.93 -9.93 17.59
CA THR A 81 -0.85 -10.46 18.40
C THR A 81 -0.33 -9.41 19.36
N MET A 82 -0.08 -9.80 20.61
CA MET A 82 0.45 -8.92 21.64
C MET A 82 1.85 -9.40 22.04
N GLN A 83 2.80 -8.48 22.11
CA GLN A 83 4.15 -8.73 22.59
C GLN A 83 4.53 -7.69 23.65
N LYS A 84 5.04 -8.16 24.78
CA LYS A 84 5.67 -7.29 25.78
C LYS A 84 7.09 -6.97 25.34
N THR A 85 7.45 -5.69 25.39
CA THR A 85 8.78 -5.17 25.06
C THR A 85 9.40 -4.48 26.27
N ALA A 86 10.68 -4.11 26.19
CA ALA A 86 11.34 -3.38 27.28
C ALA A 86 10.75 -1.97 27.48
N SER A 87 10.18 -1.36 26.44
CA SER A 87 9.64 0.01 26.46
C SER A 87 8.12 0.09 26.65
N GLY A 88 7.41 -1.04 26.65
CA GLY A 88 5.96 -1.06 26.67
C GLY A 88 5.34 -2.35 26.13
N THR A 89 4.11 -2.26 25.65
CA THR A 89 3.40 -3.38 25.00
C THR A 89 3.11 -3.01 23.55
N GLU A 90 3.40 -3.94 22.64
CA GLU A 90 3.10 -3.80 21.22
C GLU A 90 1.97 -4.75 20.83
N TYR A 91 0.97 -4.20 20.16
CA TYR A 91 -0.11 -4.93 19.51
C TYR A 91 0.09 -4.84 18.00
N SER A 92 0.01 -5.96 17.31
CA SER A 92 -0.03 -6.01 15.84
C SER A 92 -1.35 -6.61 15.41
N LEU A 93 -2.12 -5.85 14.63
CA LEU A 93 -3.35 -6.31 14.00
C LEU A 93 -3.02 -6.66 12.56
N SER A 94 -3.12 -7.93 12.22
CA SER A 94 -2.99 -8.42 10.86
C SER A 94 -4.37 -8.53 10.21
N LEU A 95 -4.51 -7.88 9.07
CA LEU A 95 -5.72 -7.92 8.25
C LEU A 95 -5.70 -9.18 7.39
N CYS A 96 -6.49 -10.20 7.76
CA CYS A 96 -6.54 -11.44 7.01
C CYS A 96 -7.53 -11.35 5.84
N HIS A 97 -7.14 -11.87 4.68
CA HIS A 97 -8.04 -12.08 3.55
C HIS A 97 -8.12 -13.56 3.16
N LEU A 98 -9.34 -14.07 2.95
CA LEU A 98 -9.65 -15.39 2.35
C LEU A 98 -8.81 -16.60 2.84
N ASN A 99 -8.55 -16.72 4.13
CA ASN A 99 -7.81 -17.86 4.70
C ASN A 99 -6.39 -18.08 4.11
N GLU A 100 -5.84 -17.11 3.38
CA GLU A 100 -4.50 -17.18 2.80
C GLU A 100 -3.56 -16.17 3.49
N GLU A 101 -2.38 -16.65 3.89
CA GLU A 101 -1.41 -15.94 4.75
C GLU A 101 -0.66 -14.78 4.07
N TYR A 102 -1.05 -14.38 2.86
CA TYR A 102 -0.16 -13.58 2.01
C TYR A 102 -0.19 -12.06 2.25
N PHE A 103 -1.14 -11.55 3.05
CA PHE A 103 -1.17 -10.12 3.39
C PHE A 103 -1.18 -9.90 4.90
N SER A 104 0.00 -9.64 5.49
CA SER A 104 0.07 -9.05 6.82
C SER A 104 0.17 -7.52 6.70
N ASP A 105 -0.81 -6.90 6.06
CA ASP A 105 -1.01 -5.46 6.28
C ASP A 105 -1.27 -5.27 7.77
N SER A 106 -0.41 -4.48 8.40
CA SER A 106 -0.29 -4.47 9.85
C SER A 106 -0.54 -3.09 10.40
N ILE A 107 -1.54 -2.99 11.29
CA ILE A 107 -1.67 -1.87 12.21
C ILE A 107 -0.88 -2.24 13.46
N ILE A 108 0.10 -1.43 13.81
CA ILE A 108 0.92 -1.63 15.00
C ILE A 108 0.60 -0.54 16.01
N ILE A 109 0.28 -0.93 17.23
CA ILE A 109 0.00 -0.03 18.35
C ILE A 109 1.03 -0.32 19.43
N HIS A 110 1.92 0.62 19.69
CA HIS A 110 2.87 0.53 20.79
C HIS A 110 2.40 1.43 21.94
N ILE A 111 2.14 0.85 23.09
CA ILE A 111 1.79 1.59 24.30
C ILE A 111 3.04 1.66 25.17
N GLY A 112 3.62 2.85 25.30
CA GLY A 112 4.69 3.15 26.24
C GLY A 112 4.16 3.75 27.54
N ILE A 113 5.06 4.04 28.48
CA ILE A 113 4.69 4.60 29.80
C ILE A 113 3.98 5.96 29.70
N ALA A 114 4.31 6.76 28.68
CA ALA A 114 3.81 8.13 28.54
C ALA A 114 2.98 8.39 27.27
N ALA A 115 3.00 7.47 26.30
CA ALA A 115 2.44 7.72 24.98
C ALA A 115 2.02 6.43 24.29
N ILE A 116 1.19 6.58 23.26
CA ILE A 116 0.77 5.53 22.34
C ILE A 116 1.30 5.92 20.96
N GLU A 117 2.05 5.02 20.33
CA GLU A 117 2.47 5.16 18.94
C GLU A 117 1.63 4.24 18.06
N LEU A 118 1.02 4.80 17.02
CA LEU A 118 0.27 4.07 16.00
C LEU A 118 1.08 4.07 14.69
N ARG A 119 1.32 2.88 14.13
CA ARG A 119 2.00 2.70 12.84
C ARG A 119 1.16 1.85 11.89
N MET A 120 1.19 2.18 10.60
CA MET A 120 0.47 1.44 9.55
C MET A 120 1.44 0.98 8.47
N LEU A 121 1.64 -0.33 8.28
CA LEU A 121 2.62 -0.87 7.33
C LEU A 121 1.95 -1.46 6.08
N PRO A 122 2.64 -1.43 4.91
CA PRO A 122 3.98 -0.86 4.65
C PRO A 122 4.02 0.67 4.44
N GLY A 123 3.00 1.41 4.85
CA GLY A 123 3.02 2.88 4.91
C GLY A 123 4.06 3.41 5.91
N LEU A 124 4.61 4.60 5.66
CA LEU A 124 5.41 5.32 6.67
C LEU A 124 4.50 6.24 7.49
N PHE A 125 3.32 5.75 7.83
CA PHE A 125 2.40 6.50 8.68
C PHE A 125 2.70 6.18 10.13
N ILE A 126 3.04 7.21 10.90
CA ILE A 126 3.35 7.11 12.33
C ILE A 126 2.67 8.29 13.02
N GLU A 127 1.84 8.03 14.01
CA GLU A 127 1.28 9.06 14.89
C GLU A 127 1.46 8.74 16.35
N ASN A 128 1.59 9.80 17.14
CA ASN A 128 1.76 9.71 18.57
C ASN A 128 0.58 10.34 19.30
N TYR A 129 0.04 9.63 20.27
CA TYR A 129 -1.04 10.06 21.14
C TYR A 129 -0.53 10.10 22.58
N PHE A 130 -0.99 11.07 23.36
CA PHE A 130 -0.91 10.96 24.81
C PHE A 130 -1.82 9.83 25.30
N LEU A 131 -1.55 9.28 26.49
CA LEU A 131 -2.40 8.23 27.06
C LEU A 131 -3.87 8.65 27.23
N GLU A 132 -4.10 9.93 27.56
CA GLU A 132 -5.44 10.51 27.68
C GLU A 132 -6.21 10.60 26.36
N ASP A 133 -5.49 10.52 25.23
CA ASP A 133 -6.03 10.59 23.88
C ASP A 133 -6.28 9.20 23.26
N PHE A 134 -6.21 8.11 24.03
CA PHE A 134 -6.35 6.76 23.48
C PHE A 134 -7.69 6.53 22.76
N GLU A 135 -8.78 7.17 23.20
CA GLU A 135 -10.10 7.10 22.54
C GLU A 135 -10.06 7.65 21.11
N LYS A 136 -9.19 8.64 20.81
CA LYS A 136 -8.98 9.14 19.44
C LYS A 136 -8.36 8.07 18.56
N MET A 137 -7.42 7.33 19.11
CA MET A 137 -6.75 6.23 18.43
C MET A 137 -7.73 5.07 18.17
N GLU A 138 -8.57 4.70 19.15
CA GLU A 138 -9.61 3.67 18.96
C GLU A 138 -10.61 4.04 17.84
N GLN A 139 -11.07 5.29 17.82
CA GLN A 139 -11.97 5.79 16.79
C GLN A 139 -11.34 5.71 15.40
N LEU A 140 -10.09 6.18 15.27
CA LEU A 140 -9.34 6.14 14.02
C LEU A 140 -9.16 4.71 13.50
N ILE A 141 -8.78 3.76 14.36
CA ILE A 141 -8.64 2.36 13.95
C ILE A 141 -9.99 1.79 13.51
N SER A 142 -11.07 2.12 14.21
CA SER A 142 -12.42 1.69 13.85
C SER A 142 -12.83 2.23 12.49
N ASP A 143 -12.56 3.51 12.21
CA ASP A 143 -12.89 4.13 10.93
C ASP A 143 -12.06 3.57 9.79
N VAL A 144 -10.76 3.32 10.00
CA VAL A 144 -9.92 2.63 9.02
C VAL A 144 -10.49 1.24 8.71
N CYS A 145 -10.91 0.48 9.72
CA CYS A 145 -11.53 -0.82 9.51
C CYS A 145 -12.88 -0.72 8.78
N ASN A 146 -13.72 0.28 9.10
CA ASN A 146 -14.96 0.53 8.37
C ASN A 146 -14.69 0.82 6.89
N GLU A 147 -13.75 1.71 6.58
CA GLU A 147 -13.41 2.04 5.20
C GLU A 147 -12.92 0.81 4.42
N LEU A 148 -12.09 -0.03 5.06
CA LEU A 148 -11.58 -1.27 4.47
C LEU A 148 -12.70 -2.27 4.15
N TYR A 149 -13.50 -2.62 5.15
CA TYR A 149 -14.40 -3.77 5.08
C TYR A 149 -15.83 -3.40 4.66
N GLU A 150 -16.34 -2.26 5.08
CA GLU A 150 -17.73 -1.84 4.84
C GLU A 150 -17.84 -0.98 3.57
N ASN A 151 -16.89 -0.08 3.32
CA ASN A 151 -16.90 0.81 2.14
C ASN A 151 -16.17 0.23 0.92
N GLY A 152 -15.66 -1.00 1.00
CA GLY A 152 -15.11 -1.72 -0.14
C GLY A 152 -13.69 -1.35 -0.56
N LYS A 153 -12.96 -0.55 0.24
CA LYS A 153 -11.55 -0.20 -0.06
C LYS A 153 -10.63 -1.42 -0.11
N LEU A 154 -10.92 -2.45 0.70
CA LEU A 154 -10.19 -3.71 0.62
C LEU A 154 -10.39 -4.37 -0.76
N SER A 155 -11.60 -4.36 -1.31
CA SER A 155 -11.88 -4.93 -2.63
C SER A 155 -11.16 -4.18 -3.75
N GLU A 156 -11.05 -2.85 -3.67
CA GLU A 156 -10.25 -2.05 -4.60
C GLU A 156 -8.78 -2.47 -4.59
N LEU A 157 -8.18 -2.60 -3.39
CA LEU A 157 -6.78 -3.04 -3.26
C LEU A 157 -6.55 -4.44 -3.85
N LEU A 158 -7.47 -5.37 -3.58
CA LEU A 158 -7.38 -6.75 -4.06
C LEU A 158 -7.49 -6.85 -5.57
N TYR A 159 -8.38 -6.06 -6.18
CA TYR A 159 -8.49 -5.98 -7.63
C TYR A 159 -7.18 -5.52 -8.26
N GLU A 160 -6.56 -4.47 -7.72
CA GLU A 160 -5.26 -3.99 -8.15
C GLU A 160 -4.16 -5.05 -7.99
N HIS A 161 -4.20 -5.80 -6.89
CA HIS A 161 -3.29 -6.90 -6.63
C HIS A 161 -3.37 -7.99 -7.71
N MET A 162 -4.58 -8.46 -7.99
CA MET A 162 -4.84 -9.45 -9.04
C MET A 162 -4.39 -8.95 -10.42
N ARG A 163 -4.63 -7.67 -10.71
CA ARG A 163 -4.21 -7.03 -11.96
C ARG A 163 -2.68 -7.08 -12.12
N ILE A 164 -1.94 -6.73 -11.06
CA ILE A 164 -0.47 -6.77 -11.05
C ILE A 164 0.05 -8.22 -11.15
N ASP A 165 -0.58 -9.17 -10.44
CA ASP A 165 -0.15 -10.57 -10.48
C ASP A 165 -0.28 -11.21 -11.86
N GLN A 166 -1.23 -10.75 -12.67
CA GLN A 166 -1.44 -11.24 -14.04
C GLN A 166 -0.65 -10.46 -15.10
N SER A 167 0.08 -9.40 -14.72
CA SER A 167 0.68 -8.44 -15.65
C SER A 167 1.95 -8.94 -16.35
N ASP A 168 2.58 -10.01 -15.85
CA ASP A 168 3.76 -10.65 -16.46
C ASP A 168 3.41 -11.78 -17.43
N LEU A 169 2.17 -12.29 -17.37
CA LEU A 169 1.72 -13.40 -18.22
C LEU A 169 1.81 -13.02 -19.70
N GLY A 170 2.49 -13.87 -20.48
CA GLY A 170 2.68 -13.67 -21.91
C GLY A 170 3.79 -12.68 -22.28
N LEU A 171 4.46 -12.05 -21.31
CA LEU A 171 5.60 -11.20 -21.59
C LEU A 171 6.84 -12.03 -21.97
N THR A 172 7.37 -11.73 -23.15
CA THR A 172 8.64 -12.25 -23.68
C THR A 172 9.61 -11.09 -23.87
N PRO A 173 10.92 -11.34 -24.08
CA PRO A 173 11.88 -10.26 -24.33
C PRO A 173 11.45 -9.38 -25.51
N LYS A 174 10.87 -10.00 -26.55
CA LYS A 174 10.42 -9.29 -27.74
C LYS A 174 9.20 -8.41 -27.48
N THR A 175 8.20 -8.91 -26.74
CA THR A 175 7.00 -8.11 -26.46
C THR A 175 7.29 -6.95 -25.52
N VAL A 176 8.18 -7.14 -24.55
CA VAL A 176 8.67 -6.04 -23.70
C VAL A 176 9.39 -4.97 -24.52
N GLU A 177 10.28 -5.39 -25.43
CA GLU A 177 10.98 -4.48 -26.34
C GLU A 177 9.98 -3.68 -27.20
N ILE A 178 8.98 -4.34 -27.77
CA ILE A 178 7.92 -3.71 -28.57
C ILE A 178 7.15 -2.69 -27.73
N ALA A 179 6.70 -3.05 -26.53
CA ALA A 179 5.96 -2.16 -25.64
C ALA A 179 6.79 -0.92 -25.28
N GLN A 180 8.03 -1.12 -24.84
CA GLN A 180 8.93 -0.03 -24.45
C GLN A 180 9.20 0.93 -25.61
N ASN A 181 9.53 0.40 -26.78
CA ASN A 181 9.83 1.23 -27.96
C ASN A 181 8.58 1.99 -28.44
N SER A 182 7.41 1.36 -28.40
CA SER A 182 6.14 2.00 -28.80
C SER A 182 5.79 3.14 -27.85
N ILE A 183 5.82 2.90 -26.54
CA ILE A 183 5.57 3.92 -25.51
C ILE A 183 6.57 5.08 -25.65
N ARG A 184 7.85 4.77 -25.88
CA ARG A 184 8.89 5.79 -26.09
C ARG A 184 8.63 6.63 -27.33
N ALA A 185 8.26 6.01 -28.46
CA ALA A 185 7.95 6.71 -29.69
C ALA A 185 6.75 7.65 -29.52
N ILE A 186 5.68 7.17 -28.85
CA ILE A 186 4.50 7.97 -28.50
C ILE A 186 4.91 9.18 -27.63
N TYR A 187 5.76 8.96 -26.64
CA TYR A 187 6.18 10.00 -25.69
C TYR A 187 7.08 11.06 -26.35
N ASN A 188 8.10 10.63 -27.10
CA ASN A 188 9.02 11.52 -27.80
C ASN A 188 8.33 12.34 -28.90
N GLY A 189 7.26 11.81 -29.50
CA GLY A 189 6.44 12.56 -30.45
C GLY A 189 5.65 13.73 -29.84
N LYS A 190 5.50 13.77 -28.50
CA LYS A 190 4.68 14.77 -27.78
C LYS A 190 5.45 15.74 -26.89
N ALA A 191 6.68 15.42 -26.47
CA ALA A 191 7.38 16.19 -25.44
C ALA A 191 8.20 17.38 -26.00
N LYS A 192 7.67 18.61 -25.92
CA LYS A 192 8.46 19.85 -25.88
C LYS A 192 8.61 20.26 -24.41
N SER A 193 9.77 19.98 -23.81
CA SER A 193 10.26 20.41 -22.49
C SER A 193 9.50 19.91 -21.24
N PHE A 194 10.26 19.30 -20.31
CA PHE A 194 9.88 18.83 -18.95
C PHE A 194 9.10 17.53 -18.85
N CYS A 195 9.79 16.40 -19.00
CA CYS A 195 9.16 15.08 -19.04
C CYS A 195 10.17 13.95 -18.80
N ASP A 196 10.02 13.18 -17.70
CA ASP A 196 10.83 11.99 -17.37
C ASP A 196 10.06 10.69 -17.71
N LEU A 197 10.64 9.85 -18.58
CA LEU A 197 10.15 8.49 -18.86
C LEU A 197 11.10 7.46 -18.23
N LYS A 198 10.58 6.61 -17.35
CA LYS A 198 11.29 5.47 -16.76
C LYS A 198 10.65 4.17 -17.23
N GLN A 199 11.43 3.29 -17.85
CA GLN A 199 10.92 2.03 -18.38
C GLN A 199 11.53 0.85 -17.61
N LYS A 200 10.66 -0.01 -17.09
CA LYS A 200 10.97 -1.27 -16.44
C LYS A 200 10.59 -2.43 -17.37
N TYR A 201 10.76 -3.69 -16.98
CA TYR A 201 10.37 -4.81 -17.83
C TYR A 201 8.85 -5.04 -17.78
N LEU A 202 8.25 -4.89 -16.60
CA LEU A 202 6.83 -5.08 -16.38
C LEU A 202 5.97 -3.87 -16.78
N TYR A 203 6.50 -2.65 -16.58
CA TYR A 203 5.75 -1.40 -16.75
C TYR A 203 6.61 -0.21 -17.17
N SER A 204 5.97 0.85 -17.65
CA SER A 204 6.60 2.15 -17.88
C SER A 204 5.94 3.21 -16.99
N VAL A 205 6.73 4.16 -16.50
CA VAL A 205 6.26 5.33 -15.75
C VAL A 205 6.63 6.57 -16.53
N LEU A 206 5.64 7.42 -16.78
CA LEU A 206 5.81 8.71 -17.41
C LEU A 206 5.31 9.82 -16.50
N TYR A 207 6.05 10.92 -16.46
CA TYR A 207 5.61 12.14 -15.81
C TYR A 207 5.13 13.11 -16.89
N PHE A 208 3.87 13.49 -16.84
CA PHE A 208 3.24 14.41 -17.79
C PHE A 208 2.40 15.44 -17.05
N ARG A 209 2.67 16.74 -17.26
CA ARG A 209 1.98 17.86 -16.60
C ARG A 209 1.89 17.72 -15.06
N GLY A 210 2.98 17.27 -14.43
CA GLY A 210 3.03 17.05 -12.98
C GLY A 210 2.29 15.81 -12.47
N LYS A 211 1.65 15.02 -13.36
CA LYS A 211 1.02 13.75 -13.03
C LYS A 211 1.94 12.59 -13.37
N LYS A 212 2.02 11.61 -12.47
CA LYS A 212 2.68 10.32 -12.70
C LYS A 212 1.66 9.36 -13.31
N ILE A 213 1.93 8.84 -14.50
CA ILE A 213 1.11 7.83 -15.17
C ILE A 213 1.94 6.55 -15.27
N GLN A 214 1.33 5.44 -14.92
CA GLN A 214 1.95 4.11 -14.94
C GLN A 214 1.21 3.25 -15.96
N ILE A 215 1.96 2.59 -16.83
CA ILE A 215 1.42 1.75 -17.90
C ILE A 215 2.00 0.35 -17.75
N LEU A 216 1.15 -0.64 -17.48
CA LEU A 216 1.55 -2.04 -17.55
C LEU A 216 1.76 -2.44 -19.02
N HIS A 217 2.87 -3.11 -19.33
CA HIS A 217 3.20 -3.42 -20.72
C HIS A 217 2.23 -4.41 -21.34
N LYS A 218 1.73 -5.38 -20.56
CA LYS A 218 0.71 -6.32 -21.02
C LYS A 218 -0.58 -5.60 -21.45
N GLU A 219 -1.11 -4.73 -20.59
CA GLU A 219 -2.32 -3.95 -20.88
C GLU A 219 -2.13 -3.06 -22.10
N PHE A 220 -0.96 -2.42 -22.24
CA PHE A 220 -0.64 -1.63 -23.44
C PHE A 220 -0.61 -2.48 -24.71
N LEU A 221 -0.12 -3.72 -24.64
CA LEU A 221 -0.07 -4.61 -25.79
C LEU A 221 -1.45 -5.17 -26.17
N GLU A 222 -2.30 -5.43 -25.17
CA GLU A 222 -3.67 -5.95 -25.37
C GLU A 222 -4.62 -4.84 -25.84
N MET A 223 -4.50 -3.64 -25.27
CA MET A 223 -5.47 -2.54 -25.42
C MET A 223 -4.76 -1.19 -25.58
N PRO A 224 -3.93 -1.01 -26.64
CA PRO A 224 -3.12 0.20 -26.81
C PRO A 224 -3.96 1.46 -26.94
N GLU A 225 -5.15 1.38 -27.56
CA GLU A 225 -6.01 2.55 -27.79
C GLU A 225 -6.55 3.15 -26.48
N GLU A 226 -6.86 2.33 -25.49
CA GLU A 226 -7.39 2.77 -24.19
C GLU A 226 -6.31 3.49 -23.39
N VAL A 227 -5.12 2.90 -23.29
CA VAL A 227 -3.95 3.55 -22.67
C VAL A 227 -3.62 4.87 -23.39
N MET A 228 -3.77 4.89 -24.72
CA MET A 228 -3.53 6.10 -25.51
C MET A 228 -4.58 7.19 -25.31
N LYS A 229 -5.82 6.81 -24.97
CA LYS A 229 -6.88 7.76 -24.63
C LYS A 229 -6.57 8.46 -23.31
N GLU A 230 -6.14 7.72 -22.29
CA GLU A 230 -5.68 8.30 -21.02
C GLU A 230 -4.53 9.30 -21.23
N LEU A 231 -3.59 8.98 -22.13
CA LEU A 231 -2.49 9.88 -22.50
C LEU A 231 -2.90 11.11 -23.34
N LYS A 232 -4.13 11.17 -23.84
CA LYS A 232 -4.68 12.30 -24.61
C LYS A 232 -5.64 13.17 -23.80
N GLU A 233 -6.33 12.58 -22.83
CA GLU A 233 -7.34 13.26 -21.99
C GLU A 233 -6.73 13.97 -20.76
N LEU A 234 -5.41 13.84 -20.54
CA LEU A 234 -4.63 14.50 -19.48
C LEU A 234 -3.86 15.74 -19.99
#